data_AF-A0A9E3S5S1-F1
#
_entry.id   AF-A0A9E3S5S1-F1
#
_cell.length_a   1.000
_cell.length_b   1.000
_cell.length_c   1.000
_cell.angle_alpha   90.00
_cell.angle_beta   90.00
_cell.angle_gamma   90.00
#
_symmetry.space_group_name_H-M   'P 1'
#
loop_
_entity.id
_entity.type
_entity.pdbx_description
1 polymer ?
#
loop_
_entity_poly.entity_id
_entity_poly.type
_entity_poly.pdbx_seq_one_letter_code
_entity_poly.pdbx_strand_id
1 'polypeptide(L)'
;GDGRSNFDTVSVCMVERALAKANIAQNIVIDCSHANSLKDPALQPLVLSDCVHQIREGNQSIVGMMLESNIEAGNQPIPADLSRLKYGQSVTDACIDWPTTEAVIRKARAVLKDILPQRGKM
;
A
#
# COMPACT_ATOMS: atom_id res chain seq x y z
N GLY A 1 10.11 -0.83 -6.89
CA GLY A 1 11.43 -0.85 -6.21
C GLY A 1 12.54 -0.55 -7.19
N ASP A 2 13.63 0.05 -6.74
CA ASP A 2 14.74 0.58 -7.57
C ASP A 2 14.37 1.76 -8.48
N GLY A 3 13.62 2.73 -7.93
CA GLY A 3 13.28 3.98 -8.61
C GLY A 3 12.09 3.90 -9.59
N ARG A 4 11.43 2.74 -9.66
CA ARG A 4 10.21 2.53 -10.47
C ARG A 4 9.10 1.89 -9.64
N SER A 5 7.85 2.16 -10.01
CA SER A 5 6.69 1.46 -9.46
C SER A 5 6.72 -0.02 -9.85
N ASN A 6 6.27 -0.89 -8.96
CA ASN A 6 6.22 -2.34 -9.16
C ASN A 6 4.96 -2.99 -8.55
N PHE A 7 3.87 -2.24 -8.43
CA PHE A 7 2.59 -2.74 -7.94
C PHE A 7 1.66 -3.22 -9.06
N ASP A 8 1.95 -2.87 -10.31
CA ASP A 8 1.12 -3.22 -11.46
C ASP A 8 1.11 -4.74 -11.73
N THR A 9 0.10 -5.20 -12.46
CA THR A 9 -0.11 -6.62 -12.76
C THR A 9 1.11 -7.30 -13.42
N VAL A 10 1.87 -6.59 -14.26
CA VAL A 10 3.07 -7.17 -14.91
C VAL A 10 4.14 -7.42 -13.86
N SER A 11 4.39 -6.44 -13.00
CA SER A 11 5.32 -6.56 -11.88
C SER A 11 4.93 -7.68 -10.92
N VAL A 12 3.65 -7.77 -10.54
CA VAL A 12 3.13 -8.85 -9.67
C VAL A 12 3.34 -10.23 -10.32
N CYS A 13 3.01 -10.38 -11.60
CA CYS A 13 3.21 -11.64 -12.32
C CYS A 13 4.70 -12.06 -12.39
N MET A 14 5.62 -11.11 -12.53
CA MET A 14 7.05 -11.41 -12.47
C MET A 14 7.47 -11.94 -11.10
N VAL A 15 6.97 -11.36 -10.01
CA VAL A 15 7.24 -11.84 -8.65
C VAL A 15 6.65 -13.23 -8.42
N GLU A 16 5.41 -13.47 -8.87
CA GLU A 16 4.76 -14.79 -8.80
C GLU A 16 5.61 -15.88 -9.47
N ARG A 17 6.14 -15.60 -10.67
CA ARG A 17 7.02 -16.52 -11.41
C ARG A 17 8.34 -16.75 -10.67
N ALA A 18 8.91 -15.71 -10.07
CA ALA A 18 10.15 -15.83 -9.30
C ALA A 18 9.95 -16.69 -8.04
N LEU A 19 8.86 -16.47 -7.30
CA LEU A 19 8.49 -17.26 -6.11
C LEU A 19 8.22 -18.72 -6.46
N ALA A 20 7.48 -18.98 -7.55
CA ALA A 20 7.23 -20.33 -8.04
C ALA A 20 8.54 -21.06 -8.41
N LYS A 21 9.45 -20.39 -9.13
CA LYS A 21 10.77 -20.95 -9.48
C LYS A 21 11.60 -21.28 -8.24
N ALA A 22 11.44 -20.50 -7.17
CA ALA A 22 12.12 -20.72 -5.89
C ALA A 22 11.41 -21.73 -4.98
N ASN A 23 10.27 -22.29 -5.38
CA ASN A 23 9.41 -23.15 -4.56
C ASN A 23 8.97 -22.48 -3.24
N ILE A 24 8.66 -21.19 -3.31
CA ILE A 24 8.15 -20.38 -2.20
C ILE A 24 6.68 -20.05 -2.45
N ALA A 25 5.87 -20.03 -1.40
CA ALA A 25 4.47 -19.60 -1.50
C ALA A 25 4.36 -18.19 -2.10
N GLN A 26 3.42 -18.01 -3.02
CA GLN A 26 3.18 -16.74 -3.71
C GLN A 26 2.43 -15.74 -2.82
N ASN A 27 3.04 -15.34 -1.71
CA ASN A 27 2.47 -14.40 -0.76
C ASN A 27 3.17 -13.04 -0.91
N ILE A 28 2.50 -12.09 -1.53
CA ILE A 28 3.03 -10.77 -1.89
C ILE A 28 2.36 -9.71 -1.03
N VAL A 29 3.17 -8.90 -0.35
CA VAL A 29 2.74 -7.65 0.28
C VAL A 29 3.18 -6.50 -0.61
N ILE A 30 2.23 -5.61 -0.95
CA ILE A 30 2.53 -4.42 -1.76
C ILE A 30 2.69 -3.23 -0.83
N ASP A 31 3.84 -2.57 -0.94
CA ASP A 31 4.06 -1.24 -0.38
C ASP A 31 3.37 -0.19 -1.26
N CYS A 32 2.41 0.55 -0.72
CA CYS A 32 1.73 1.61 -1.44
C CYS A 32 2.52 2.93 -1.45
N SER A 33 3.59 3.07 -0.65
CA SER A 33 4.39 4.28 -0.49
C SER A 33 5.68 4.26 -1.35
N HIS A 34 6.65 5.07 -0.97
CA HIS A 34 7.99 5.15 -1.53
C HIS A 34 8.01 5.19 -3.07
N ALA A 35 8.65 4.21 -3.72
CA ALA A 35 8.77 4.17 -5.17
C ALA A 35 7.43 3.91 -5.87
N ASN A 36 6.47 3.28 -5.19
CA ASN A 36 5.14 2.99 -5.74
C ASN A 36 4.24 4.22 -5.72
N SER A 37 4.44 5.13 -4.78
CA SER A 37 3.77 6.43 -4.74
C SER A 37 4.56 7.57 -5.39
N LEU A 38 5.68 7.28 -6.07
CA LEU A 38 6.61 8.32 -6.57
C LEU A 38 7.07 9.30 -5.48
N LYS A 39 7.12 8.83 -4.23
CA LYS A 39 7.36 9.62 -3.01
C LYS A 39 6.32 10.72 -2.75
N ASP A 40 5.16 10.64 -3.38
CA ASP A 40 4.00 11.49 -3.11
C ASP A 40 2.96 10.71 -2.30
N PRO A 41 2.76 11.02 -1.00
CA PRO A 41 1.79 10.30 -0.17
C PRO A 41 0.36 10.35 -0.75
N ALA A 42 0.00 11.39 -1.50
CA ALA A 42 -1.32 11.51 -2.11
C ALA A 42 -1.60 10.44 -3.17
N LEU A 43 -0.57 9.74 -3.66
CA LEU A 43 -0.69 8.64 -4.62
C LEU A 43 -0.85 7.26 -3.96
N GLN A 44 -0.61 7.10 -2.66
CA GLN A 44 -0.84 5.82 -1.97
C GLN A 44 -2.27 5.26 -2.16
N PRO A 45 -3.35 6.09 -2.09
CA PRO A 45 -4.71 5.64 -2.40
C PRO A 45 -4.88 5.05 -3.79
N LEU A 46 -4.15 5.55 -4.79
CA LEU A 46 -4.21 5.06 -6.16
C LEU A 46 -3.57 3.67 -6.24
N VAL A 47 -2.39 3.51 -5.65
CA VAL A 47 -1.70 2.20 -5.59
C VAL A 47 -2.57 1.15 -4.91
N LEU A 48 -3.16 1.50 -3.76
CA LEU A 48 -4.07 0.60 -3.05
C LEU A 48 -5.28 0.23 -3.93
N SER A 49 -5.88 1.21 -4.60
CA SER A 49 -7.05 0.98 -5.45
C SER A 49 -6.73 0.05 -6.63
N ASP A 50 -5.54 0.17 -7.22
CA ASP A 50 -5.09 -0.71 -8.30
C ASP A 50 -4.94 -2.15 -7.79
N CYS A 51 -4.25 -2.34 -6.66
CA CYS A 51 -4.08 -3.67 -6.08
C CYS A 51 -5.41 -4.30 -5.65
N VAL A 52 -6.32 -3.52 -5.07
CA VAL A 52 -7.69 -3.95 -4.75
C VAL A 52 -8.41 -4.42 -6.01
N HIS A 53 -8.23 -3.72 -7.14
CA HIS A 53 -8.81 -4.13 -8.41
C HIS A 53 -8.20 -5.43 -8.92
N GLN A 54 -6.87 -5.61 -8.84
CA GLN A 54 -6.22 -6.88 -9.19
C GLN A 54 -6.77 -8.05 -8.37
N ILE A 55 -6.97 -7.87 -7.06
CA ILE A 55 -7.58 -8.88 -6.19
C ILE A 55 -9.01 -9.19 -6.65
N ARG A 56 -9.81 -8.15 -6.96
CA ARG A 56 -11.18 -8.30 -7.45
C ARG A 56 -11.24 -9.11 -8.75
N GLU A 57 -10.29 -8.89 -9.66
CA GLU A 57 -10.20 -9.62 -10.93
C GLU A 57 -9.55 -11.02 -10.79
N GLY A 58 -9.31 -11.47 -9.56
CA GLY A 58 -8.95 -12.86 -9.28
C GLY A 58 -7.52 -13.07 -8.79
N ASN A 59 -6.69 -12.03 -8.65
CA ASN A 59 -5.36 -12.19 -8.07
C ASN A 59 -5.44 -12.81 -6.66
N GLN A 60 -4.74 -13.92 -6.46
CA GLN A 60 -4.67 -14.66 -5.19
C GLN A 60 -3.37 -14.42 -4.42
N SER A 61 -2.33 -13.93 -5.10
CA SER A 61 -0.97 -13.82 -4.53
C SER A 61 -0.79 -12.57 -3.66
N ILE A 62 -1.55 -11.51 -3.90
CA ILE A 62 -1.53 -10.30 -3.08
C ILE A 62 -2.28 -10.58 -1.77
N VAL A 63 -1.52 -10.65 -0.68
CA VAL A 63 -2.02 -11.00 0.66
C VAL A 63 -2.06 -9.82 1.63
N GLY A 64 -1.40 -8.71 1.30
CA GLY A 64 -1.33 -7.55 2.17
C GLY A 64 -0.92 -6.27 1.47
N MET A 65 -1.20 -5.15 2.14
CA MET A 65 -0.88 -3.79 1.71
C MET A 65 -0.18 -3.09 2.86
N MET A 66 0.82 -2.26 2.55
CA MET A 66 1.46 -1.35 3.50
C MET A 66 1.15 0.09 3.11
N LEU A 67 0.67 0.89 4.07
CA LEU A 67 0.35 2.31 3.92
C LEU A 67 1.14 3.10 4.96
N GLU A 68 1.72 4.22 4.56
CA GLU A 68 2.32 5.19 5.48
C GLU A 68 1.30 6.29 5.79
N SER A 69 0.74 6.25 6.99
CA SER A 69 -0.30 7.15 7.46
C SER A 69 0.01 7.72 8.84
N ASN A 70 -0.49 8.92 9.11
CA ASN A 70 -0.43 9.56 10.43
C ASN A 70 -1.70 10.38 10.67
N ILE A 71 -1.81 11.04 11.82
CA ILE A 71 -2.98 11.89 12.13
C ILE A 71 -3.07 13.04 11.12
N GLU A 72 -1.94 13.72 10.89
CA GLU A 72 -1.77 14.81 9.94
C GLU A 72 -0.98 14.35 8.72
N ALA A 73 -1.32 14.89 7.55
CA ALA A 73 -0.63 14.58 6.29
C ALA A 73 0.78 15.19 6.23
N GLY A 74 1.60 14.65 5.33
CA GLY A 74 2.93 15.17 5.05
C GLY A 74 3.97 14.74 6.09
N ASN A 75 5.04 15.52 6.18
CA ASN A 75 6.10 15.37 7.17
C ASN A 75 6.57 16.74 7.69
N GLN A 76 7.42 16.70 8.71
CA GLN A 76 8.09 17.85 9.29
C GLN A 76 9.55 17.50 9.64
N PRO A 77 10.48 18.46 9.59
CA PRO A 77 11.82 18.26 10.12
C PRO A 77 11.78 18.19 11.66
N ILE A 78 12.80 17.58 12.27
CA ILE A 78 12.99 17.64 13.73
C ILE A 78 13.61 19.01 14.08
N PRO A 79 12.88 19.92 14.78
CA PRO A 79 13.41 21.21 15.18
C PRO A 79 14.39 21.07 16.35
N ALA A 80 15.24 22.08 16.57
CA ALA A 80 16.11 22.13 17.75
C ALA A 80 15.31 22.23 19.05
N ASP A 81 14.21 22.99 19.04
CA ASP A 81 13.22 23.04 20.12
C ASP A 81 12.08 22.06 19.83
N LEU A 82 12.11 20.91 20.50
CA LEU A 82 11.15 19.82 20.31
C LEU A 82 9.71 20.20 20.69
N SER A 83 9.50 21.27 21.48
CA SER A 83 8.14 21.75 21.79
C SER A 83 7.40 22.28 20.55
N ARG A 84 8.13 22.57 19.47
CA ARG A 84 7.59 23.05 18.19
C ARG A 84 7.15 21.93 17.24
N LEU A 85 7.33 20.66 17.62
CA LEU A 85 6.82 19.54 16.83
C LEU A 85 5.30 19.61 16.73
N LYS A 86 4.78 19.54 15.51
CA LYS A 86 3.36 19.37 15.27
C LYS A 86 2.97 17.96 15.67
N TYR A 87 2.03 17.85 16.60
CA TYR A 87 1.51 16.55 17.01
C TYR A 87 0.90 15.82 15.80
N GLY A 88 1.20 14.52 15.68
CA GLY A 88 0.56 13.68 14.66
C GLY A 88 1.07 13.86 13.23
N GLN A 89 2.15 14.62 13.00
CA GLN A 89 2.80 14.74 11.69
C GLN A 89 4.15 14.01 11.68
N SER A 90 4.41 13.21 10.65
CA SER A 90 5.63 12.37 10.54
C SER A 90 6.91 13.21 10.58
N VAL A 91 7.98 12.69 11.19
CA VAL A 91 9.33 13.30 11.16
C VAL A 91 10.27 12.65 10.14
N THR A 92 9.79 11.65 9.41
CA THR A 92 10.53 10.89 8.40
C THR A 92 9.86 11.08 7.03
N ASP A 93 9.32 10.00 6.45
CA ASP A 93 8.62 10.03 5.18
C ASP A 93 7.22 10.64 5.34
N ALA A 94 6.76 11.26 4.27
CA ALA A 94 5.47 11.93 4.25
C ALA A 94 4.32 10.92 4.27
N CYS A 95 3.32 11.18 5.09
CA CYS A 95 2.18 10.28 5.29
C CYS A 95 0.88 10.84 4.69
N ILE A 96 -0.09 9.97 4.42
CA ILE A 96 -1.49 10.38 4.30
C ILE A 96 -2.08 10.69 5.68
N ASP A 97 -3.10 11.56 5.73
CA ASP A 97 -3.79 11.90 6.98
C ASP A 97 -4.80 10.82 7.41
N TRP A 98 -5.36 11.01 8.60
CA TRP A 98 -6.34 10.09 9.17
C TRP A 98 -7.64 9.98 8.34
N PRO A 99 -8.28 11.08 7.89
CA PRO A 99 -9.46 11.00 7.03
C PRO A 99 -9.22 10.20 5.73
N THR A 100 -8.06 10.41 5.09
CA THR A 100 -7.69 9.65 3.88
C THR A 100 -7.51 8.17 4.22
N THR A 101 -6.80 7.85 5.31
CA THR A 101 -6.61 6.47 5.80
C THR A 101 -7.94 5.75 5.99
N GLU A 102 -8.88 6.38 6.70
CA GLU A 102 -10.21 5.81 6.92
C GLU A 102 -10.95 5.57 5.60
N ALA A 103 -10.95 6.58 4.71
CA ALA A 103 -11.65 6.51 3.44
C ALA A 103 -11.14 5.36 2.56
N VAL A 104 -9.81 5.22 2.43
CA VAL A 104 -9.21 4.22 1.54
C VAL A 104 -9.39 2.79 2.06
N ILE A 105 -9.27 2.58 3.38
CA ILE A 105 -9.52 1.26 4.00
C ILE A 105 -10.99 0.86 3.84
N ARG A 106 -11.92 1.79 4.11
CA ARG A 106 -13.36 1.51 3.93
C ARG A 106 -13.73 1.22 2.48
N LYS A 107 -13.13 1.96 1.53
CA LYS A 107 -13.32 1.72 0.09
C LYS A 107 -12.80 0.34 -0.31
N ALA A 108 -11.59 -0.03 0.11
CA ALA A 108 -11.02 -1.35 -0.14
C ALA A 108 -11.92 -2.46 0.42
N ARG A 109 -12.37 -2.33 1.68
CA ARG A 109 -13.32 -3.25 2.30
C ARG A 109 -14.60 -3.38 1.48
N ALA A 110 -15.20 -2.27 1.05
CA ALA A 110 -16.46 -2.29 0.30
C ALA A 110 -16.36 -3.13 -0.98
N VAL A 111 -15.21 -3.08 -1.66
CA VAL A 111 -14.93 -3.90 -2.85
C VAL A 111 -14.64 -5.36 -2.49
N LEU A 112 -13.86 -5.60 -1.44
CA LEU A 112 -13.27 -6.92 -1.18
C LEU A 112 -14.06 -7.82 -0.21
N LYS A 113 -15.02 -7.27 0.54
CA LYS A 113 -15.73 -7.99 1.62
C LYS A 113 -16.36 -9.32 1.20
N ASP A 114 -16.86 -9.41 -0.03
CA ASP A 114 -17.53 -10.61 -0.55
C ASP A 114 -16.59 -11.47 -1.40
N ILE A 115 -15.40 -10.96 -1.74
CA ILE A 115 -14.42 -11.58 -2.63
C ILE A 115 -13.39 -12.36 -1.83
N LEU A 116 -12.80 -11.75 -0.80
CA LEU A 116 -11.76 -12.39 0.01
C LEU A 116 -12.20 -13.72 0.65
N PRO A 117 -13.44 -13.88 1.16
CA PRO A 117 -13.90 -15.16 1.72
C PRO A 117 -14.03 -16.30 0.70
N GLN A 118 -13.94 -16.00 -0.60
CA GLN A 118 -14.00 -16.98 -1.70
C GLN A 118 -12.60 -17.46 -2.13
N ARG A 119 -11.53 -16.80 -1.67
CA ARG A 119 -10.15 -17.21 -1.99
C ARG A 119 -9.89 -18.66 -1.54
N GLY A 120 -9.27 -19.46 -2.42
CA GLY A 120 -8.92 -20.85 -2.15
C GLY A 120 -10.09 -21.84 -2.06
N LYS A 121 -11.33 -21.41 -2.36
CA LYS A 121 -12.50 -22.31 -2.47
C LYS A 121 -12.78 -22.80 -3.89
N MET A 122 -11.96 -22.39 -4.85
CA MET A 122 -11.96 -22.89 -6.23
C MET A 122 -10.83 -23.89 -6.43
#